data_AF-A0A8J8ESU8-F1
#
_entry.id   AF-A0A8J8ESU8-F1
#
_cell.length_a   1.000
_cell.length_b   1.000
_cell.length_c   1.000
_cell.angle_alpha   90.00
_cell.angle_beta   90.00
_cell.angle_gamma   90.00
#
_symmetry.space_group_name_H-M   'P 1'
#
loop_
_entity.id
_entity.type
_entity.pdbx_description
1 polymer ?
#
loop_
_entity_poly.entity_id
_entity_poly.type
_entity_poly.pdbx_seq_one_letter_code
_entity_poly.pdbx_strand_id
1 'polypeptide(L)'
;MKLEQALREYEKRRKKAEREVEKVEKKYNTRLEKKVREILKRIDALERKEVPKDVDDRIKKIVTAEKKNYVISLRRALESLETMDDLGKRLPDLAKLHVGHGKYLLLIFEKDVYAINRLLKELNEDYVRYYEEVSKKSLGELNIEELIENERETRRKIELAERERDELREKVEEKKKELEEFHREHGLDELEKHIKELSSKVRSEELEVRSKASKLQKPIKRMRLHEEIASNFVGDSSYALKKPDEFISLLQRIYPRLEGKHKKTAQWLIENLKGRAEAIAEERRLLRELEEKKDEILDQASSKEKEIWELERLIEEKESEIRKLKRQLEHLEKELEKSIKRLEEILGEKIER
;
A
#
# COMPACT_ATOMS: atom_id res chain seq x y z
N MET A 1 10.46 -37.93 -7.23
CA MET A 1 9.06 -38.36 -6.98
C MET A 1 8.09 -37.26 -7.41
N LYS A 2 6.91 -37.58 -7.98
CA LYS A 2 5.91 -36.55 -8.33
C LYS A 2 5.27 -35.94 -7.08
N LEU A 3 4.97 -34.65 -7.08
CA LEU A 3 4.39 -33.94 -5.93
C LEU A 3 3.11 -34.58 -5.38
N GLU A 4 2.17 -34.98 -6.24
CA GLU A 4 0.94 -35.67 -5.82
C GLU A 4 1.21 -37.00 -5.09
N GLN A 5 2.23 -37.74 -5.54
CA GLN A 5 2.64 -38.99 -4.89
C GLN A 5 3.32 -38.69 -3.55
N ALA A 6 4.15 -37.65 -3.50
CA ALA A 6 4.84 -37.21 -2.29
C ALA A 6 3.85 -36.76 -1.19
N LEU A 7 2.81 -36.00 -1.55
CA LEU A 7 1.77 -35.56 -0.62
C LEU A 7 0.99 -36.74 -0.04
N ARG A 8 0.57 -37.70 -0.88
CA ARG A 8 -0.10 -38.92 -0.42
C ARG A 8 0.79 -39.76 0.50
N GLU A 9 2.07 -39.88 0.17
CA GLU A 9 3.02 -40.63 0.98
C GLU A 9 3.28 -39.94 2.33
N TYR A 10 3.38 -38.62 2.33
CA TYR A 10 3.51 -37.81 3.53
C TYR A 10 2.28 -37.92 4.43
N GLU A 11 1.06 -37.85 3.88
CA GLU A 11 -0.16 -37.99 4.66
C GLU A 11 -0.27 -39.38 5.31
N LYS A 12 0.15 -40.43 4.59
CA LYS A 12 0.26 -41.79 5.17
C LYS A 12 1.27 -41.83 6.31
N ARG A 13 2.46 -41.26 6.14
CA ARG A 13 3.49 -41.19 7.19
C ARG A 13 3.00 -40.38 8.38
N ARG A 14 2.30 -39.27 8.16
CA ARG A 14 1.69 -38.41 9.19
C ARG A 14 0.66 -39.18 10.01
N LYS A 15 -0.31 -39.85 9.37
CA LYS A 15 -1.30 -40.69 10.07
C LYS A 15 -0.66 -41.82 10.88
N LYS A 16 0.44 -42.40 10.38
CA LYS A 16 1.21 -43.40 11.12
C LYS A 16 1.95 -42.79 12.31
N ALA A 17 2.56 -41.62 12.13
CA ALA A 17 3.21 -40.84 13.16
C ALA A 17 2.25 -40.43 14.27
N GLU A 18 1.07 -39.89 13.94
CA GLU A 18 0.01 -39.53 14.88
C GLU A 18 -0.40 -40.73 15.76
N ARG A 19 -0.64 -41.90 15.15
CA ARG A 19 -0.93 -43.14 15.91
C ARG A 19 0.21 -43.58 16.81
N GLU A 20 1.45 -43.39 16.36
CA GLU A 20 2.64 -43.72 17.16
C GLU A 20 2.85 -42.74 18.32
N VAL A 21 2.51 -41.45 18.14
CA VAL A 21 2.49 -40.43 19.20
C VAL A 21 1.39 -40.75 20.21
N GLU A 22 0.17 -41.07 19.78
CA GLU A 22 -0.95 -41.43 20.67
C GLU A 22 -0.62 -42.65 21.55
N LYS A 23 0.10 -43.64 20.99
CA LYS A 23 0.61 -44.79 21.77
C LYS A 23 1.63 -44.37 22.82
N VAL A 24 2.53 -43.46 22.48
CA VAL A 24 3.53 -42.91 23.41
C VAL A 24 2.83 -42.13 24.52
N GLU A 25 1.89 -41.24 24.19
CA GLU A 25 1.07 -40.53 25.17
C GLU A 25 0.37 -41.48 26.14
N LYS A 26 -0.35 -42.49 25.63
CA LYS A 26 -1.04 -43.48 26.49
C LYS A 26 -0.05 -44.23 27.40
N LYS A 27 1.09 -44.66 26.87
CA LYS A 27 2.15 -45.35 27.62
C LYS A 27 2.66 -44.49 28.77
N TYR A 28 2.95 -43.21 28.53
CA TYR A 28 3.50 -42.32 29.53
C TYR A 28 2.46 -41.78 30.50
N ASN A 29 1.23 -41.48 30.06
CA ASN A 29 0.12 -41.13 30.95
C ASN A 29 -0.19 -42.26 31.94
N THR A 30 -0.18 -43.52 31.49
CA THR A 30 -0.36 -44.68 32.40
C THR A 30 0.78 -44.78 33.43
N ARG A 31 2.01 -44.45 33.04
CA ARG A 31 3.16 -44.41 33.98
C ARG A 31 3.05 -43.25 34.95
N LEU A 32 2.64 -42.08 34.46
CA LEU A 32 2.37 -40.89 35.25
C LEU A 32 1.36 -41.19 36.35
N GLU A 33 0.20 -41.76 36.01
CA GLU A 33 -0.83 -42.12 36.99
C GLU A 33 -0.29 -43.04 38.09
N LYS A 34 0.48 -44.06 37.72
CA LYS A 34 1.07 -45.01 38.69
C LYS A 34 2.04 -44.30 39.63
N LYS A 35 2.93 -43.45 39.10
CA LYS A 35 3.92 -42.72 39.90
C LYS A 35 3.29 -41.65 40.77
N VAL A 36 2.31 -40.90 40.26
CA VAL A 36 1.56 -39.92 41.03
C VAL A 36 0.86 -40.60 42.21
N ARG A 37 0.18 -41.74 41.99
CA ARG A 37 -0.43 -42.52 43.09
C ARG A 37 0.59 -43.01 44.11
N GLU A 38 1.78 -43.43 43.68
CA GLU A 38 2.85 -43.85 44.57
C GLU A 38 3.38 -42.68 45.42
N ILE A 39 3.59 -41.51 44.80
CA ILE A 39 4.04 -40.31 45.49
C ILE A 39 2.97 -39.86 46.51
N LEU A 40 1.69 -39.84 46.13
CA LEU A 40 0.59 -39.48 47.04
C LEU A 40 0.53 -40.43 48.26
N LYS A 41 0.71 -41.75 48.08
CA LYS A 41 0.79 -42.69 49.21
C LYS A 41 1.95 -42.39 50.17
N ARG A 42 3.10 -41.95 49.63
CA ARG A 42 4.26 -41.55 50.45
C ARG A 42 4.00 -40.24 51.19
N ILE A 43 3.31 -39.30 50.55
CA ILE A 43 2.86 -38.04 51.16
C ILE A 43 1.88 -38.34 52.32
N ASP A 44 0.91 -39.23 52.12
CA ASP A 44 -0.04 -39.65 53.17
C ASP A 44 0.67 -40.30 54.37
N ALA A 45 1.69 -41.13 54.10
CA ALA A 45 2.49 -41.76 55.15
C ALA A 45 3.30 -40.72 55.94
N LEU A 46 3.89 -39.72 55.26
CA LEU A 46 4.60 -38.61 55.90
C LEU A 46 3.66 -37.76 56.76
N GLU A 47 2.45 -37.48 56.27
CA GLU A 47 1.43 -36.72 57.02
C GLU A 47 1.09 -37.39 58.35
N ARG A 48 0.90 -38.72 58.36
CA ARG A 48 0.53 -39.51 59.54
C ARG A 48 1.67 -39.71 60.55
N LYS A 49 2.94 -39.55 60.15
CA LYS A 49 4.07 -39.72 61.05
C LYS A 49 4.17 -38.57 62.06
N GLU A 50 4.22 -38.91 63.34
CA GLU A 50 4.44 -37.93 64.42
C GLU A 50 5.91 -37.50 64.48
N VAL A 51 6.15 -36.28 64.97
CA VAL A 51 7.50 -35.80 65.28
C VAL A 51 8.00 -36.56 66.52
N PRO A 52 9.24 -37.09 66.52
CA PRO A 52 9.81 -37.81 67.65
C PRO A 52 9.71 -37.04 68.98
N LYS A 53 9.50 -37.76 70.09
CA LYS A 53 9.22 -37.17 71.41
C LYS A 53 10.45 -36.48 72.04
N ASP A 54 11.63 -36.79 71.54
CA ASP A 54 12.96 -36.30 71.93
C ASP A 54 13.35 -34.96 71.28
N VAL A 55 12.47 -34.39 70.43
CA VAL A 55 12.68 -33.09 69.77
C VAL A 55 12.12 -31.95 70.62
N ASP A 56 12.90 -30.87 70.77
CA ASP A 56 12.51 -29.63 71.45
C ASP A 56 11.14 -29.09 70.98
N ASP A 57 10.29 -28.65 71.90
CA ASP A 57 8.92 -28.21 71.63
C ASP A 57 8.82 -27.04 70.63
N ARG A 58 9.81 -26.14 70.60
CA ARG A 58 9.87 -25.03 69.64
C ARG A 58 10.18 -25.56 68.24
N ILE A 59 11.12 -26.48 68.12
CA ILE A 59 11.46 -27.14 66.84
C ILE A 59 10.27 -28.00 66.36
N LYS A 60 9.62 -28.72 67.27
CA LYS A 60 8.45 -29.54 66.98
C LYS A 60 7.29 -28.74 66.37
N LYS A 61 7.02 -27.53 66.87
CA LYS A 61 6.02 -26.61 66.29
C LYS A 61 6.39 -26.18 64.86
N ILE A 62 7.65 -25.81 64.63
CA ILE A 62 8.16 -25.39 63.31
C ILE A 62 8.05 -26.54 62.31
N VAL A 63 8.52 -27.73 62.66
CA VAL A 63 8.52 -28.93 61.82
C VAL A 63 7.11 -29.34 61.44
N THR A 64 6.16 -29.24 62.38
CA THR A 64 4.76 -29.59 62.12
C THR A 64 4.14 -28.65 61.07
N ALA A 65 4.43 -27.35 61.15
CA ALA A 65 3.98 -26.36 60.16
C ALA A 65 4.66 -26.58 58.79
N GLU A 66 5.97 -26.80 58.77
CA GLU A 66 6.73 -27.12 57.55
C GLU A 66 6.21 -28.40 56.88
N LYS A 67 5.96 -29.47 57.65
CA LYS A 67 5.40 -30.73 57.18
C LYS A 67 4.03 -30.54 56.54
N LYS A 68 3.15 -29.79 57.22
CA LYS A 68 1.79 -29.52 56.71
C LYS A 68 1.83 -28.76 55.39
N ASN A 69 2.66 -27.72 55.29
CA ASN A 69 2.80 -26.93 54.06
C ASN A 69 3.40 -27.73 52.92
N TYR A 70 4.42 -28.56 53.20
CA TYR A 70 5.03 -29.51 52.26
C TYR A 70 3.97 -30.45 51.67
N VAL A 71 3.22 -31.13 52.54
CA VAL A 71 2.19 -32.11 52.16
C VAL A 71 1.11 -31.47 51.30
N ILE A 72 0.55 -30.34 51.74
CA ILE A 72 -0.54 -29.66 51.01
C ILE A 72 -0.07 -29.21 49.62
N SER A 73 1.13 -28.61 49.54
CA SER A 73 1.61 -28.04 48.28
C SER A 73 1.95 -29.12 47.26
N LEU A 74 2.60 -30.22 47.69
CA LEU A 74 2.88 -31.35 46.81
C LEU A 74 1.62 -32.10 46.40
N ARG A 75 0.69 -32.34 47.33
CA ARG A 75 -0.60 -32.98 47.03
C ARG A 75 -1.36 -32.19 45.98
N ARG A 76 -1.51 -30.87 46.16
CA ARG A 76 -2.18 -29.99 45.20
C ARG A 76 -1.51 -29.98 43.83
N ALA A 77 -0.18 -29.97 43.78
CA ALA A 77 0.54 -29.99 42.51
C ALA A 77 0.32 -31.31 41.76
N LEU A 78 0.34 -32.45 42.47
CA LEU A 78 0.23 -33.80 41.90
C LEU A 78 -1.21 -34.20 41.55
N GLU A 79 -2.20 -33.80 42.33
CA GLU A 79 -3.62 -34.09 42.07
C GLU A 79 -4.14 -33.39 40.80
N SER A 80 -3.47 -32.31 40.37
CA SER A 80 -3.81 -31.61 39.12
C SER A 80 -3.20 -32.21 37.86
N LEU A 81 -2.47 -33.33 37.96
CA LEU A 81 -1.78 -33.97 36.84
C LEU A 81 -2.62 -35.09 36.25
N GLU A 82 -3.23 -34.85 35.09
CA GLU A 82 -3.94 -35.86 34.31
C GLU A 82 -3.10 -36.39 33.15
N THR A 83 -2.26 -35.54 32.55
CA THR A 83 -1.44 -35.88 31.38
C THR A 83 0.03 -35.48 31.53
N MET A 84 0.89 -36.03 30.68
CA MET A 84 2.30 -35.63 30.61
C MET A 84 2.48 -34.16 30.25
N ASP A 85 1.55 -33.56 29.49
CA ASP A 85 1.56 -32.13 29.18
C ASP A 85 1.25 -31.28 30.42
N ASP A 86 0.34 -31.74 31.29
CA ASP A 86 0.08 -31.10 32.58
C ASP A 86 1.29 -31.17 33.49
N LEU A 87 2.01 -32.30 33.46
CA LEU A 87 3.27 -32.45 34.17
C LEU A 87 4.28 -31.41 33.66
N GLY A 88 4.44 -31.25 32.34
CA GLY A 88 5.32 -30.25 31.74
C GLY A 88 5.07 -28.84 32.28
N LYS A 89 3.79 -28.43 32.39
CA LYS A 89 3.39 -27.12 32.94
C LYS A 89 3.68 -26.98 34.43
N ARG A 90 3.65 -28.07 35.19
CA ARG A 90 3.79 -28.11 36.67
C ARG A 90 5.19 -28.43 37.17
N LEU A 91 6.10 -28.91 36.31
CA LEU A 91 7.50 -29.17 36.68
C LEU A 91 8.19 -27.98 37.38
N PRO A 92 7.99 -26.71 36.96
CA PRO A 92 8.56 -25.57 37.67
C PRO A 92 8.06 -25.43 39.12
N ASP A 93 6.78 -25.73 39.37
CA ASP A 93 6.19 -25.68 40.71
C ASP A 93 6.73 -26.82 41.59
N LEU A 94 6.86 -28.02 41.04
CA LEU A 94 7.45 -29.19 41.71
C LEU A 94 8.94 -28.97 42.05
N ALA A 95 9.69 -28.32 41.16
CA ALA A 95 11.10 -27.98 41.39
C ALA A 95 11.27 -26.93 42.50
N LYS A 96 10.39 -25.91 42.57
CA LYS A 96 10.40 -24.90 43.64
C LYS A 96 10.11 -25.49 45.01
N LEU A 97 9.22 -26.49 45.06
CA LEU A 97 8.97 -27.23 46.29
C LEU A 97 10.27 -27.86 46.78
N HIS A 98 10.97 -28.60 45.92
CA HIS A 98 12.23 -29.27 46.27
C HIS A 98 13.31 -28.35 46.88
N VAL A 99 13.43 -27.10 46.39
CA VAL A 99 14.42 -26.12 46.87
C VAL A 99 13.98 -25.38 48.14
N GLY A 100 12.67 -25.28 48.39
CA GLY A 100 12.09 -24.52 49.50
C GLY A 100 11.80 -25.31 50.78
N HIS A 101 12.23 -26.57 50.88
CA HIS A 101 11.88 -27.42 52.02
C HIS A 101 12.65 -27.05 53.27
N GLY A 102 11.87 -26.73 54.32
CA GLY A 102 12.39 -26.22 55.58
C GLY A 102 13.45 -27.14 56.21
N LYS A 103 14.51 -26.51 56.70
CA LYS A 103 15.70 -27.17 57.26
C LYS A 103 15.33 -28.22 58.32
N TYR A 104 14.27 -27.97 59.10
CA TYR A 104 13.87 -28.84 60.21
C TYR A 104 13.03 -30.03 59.75
N LEU A 105 12.20 -29.89 58.71
CA LEU A 105 11.50 -31.00 58.07
C LEU A 105 12.49 -32.04 57.53
N LEU A 106 13.53 -31.59 56.82
CA LEU A 106 14.58 -32.47 56.29
C LEU A 106 15.37 -33.15 57.40
N LEU A 107 15.70 -32.43 58.49
CA LEU A 107 16.45 -33.00 59.61
C LEU A 107 15.72 -34.16 60.32
N ILE A 108 14.38 -34.13 60.36
CA ILE A 108 13.58 -35.12 61.13
C ILE A 108 13.00 -36.21 60.24
N PHE A 109 12.59 -35.89 59.02
CA PHE A 109 11.95 -36.82 58.08
C PHE A 109 12.77 -37.07 56.82
N GLU A 110 14.09 -36.96 56.94
CA GLU A 110 15.07 -37.08 55.84
C GLU A 110 14.75 -38.23 54.89
N LYS A 111 14.59 -39.45 55.42
CA LYS A 111 14.35 -40.66 54.63
C LYS A 111 13.06 -40.60 53.83
N ASP A 112 11.99 -40.03 54.38
CA ASP A 112 10.69 -39.94 53.73
C ASP A 112 10.69 -38.87 52.65
N VAL A 113 11.29 -37.70 52.93
CA VAL A 113 11.43 -36.60 51.98
C VAL A 113 12.33 -37.02 50.81
N TYR A 114 13.44 -37.72 51.05
CA TYR A 114 14.26 -38.26 49.97
C TYR A 114 13.56 -39.32 49.13
N ALA A 115 12.72 -40.17 49.74
CA ALA A 115 11.95 -41.15 48.99
C ALA A 115 10.96 -40.48 48.03
N ILE A 116 10.27 -39.42 48.48
CA ILE A 116 9.38 -38.60 47.63
C ILE A 116 10.19 -37.89 46.53
N ASN A 117 11.33 -37.29 46.88
CA ASN A 117 12.20 -36.59 45.93
C ASN A 117 12.74 -37.52 44.83
N ARG A 118 13.09 -38.76 45.18
CA ARG A 118 13.51 -39.76 44.20
C ARG A 118 12.41 -40.03 43.18
N LEU A 119 11.18 -40.26 43.64
CA LEU A 119 10.04 -40.49 42.76
C LEU A 119 9.73 -39.27 41.87
N LEU A 120 9.81 -38.04 42.41
CA LEU A 120 9.65 -36.81 41.63
C LEU A 120 10.75 -36.65 40.56
N LYS A 121 12.00 -36.99 40.88
CA LYS A 121 13.09 -36.99 39.91
C LYS A 121 12.82 -37.98 38.78
N GLU A 122 12.40 -39.20 39.11
CA GLU A 122 12.05 -40.19 38.10
C GLU A 122 10.84 -39.76 37.25
N LEU A 123 9.89 -39.03 37.82
CA LEU A 123 8.76 -38.42 37.09
C LEU A 123 9.23 -37.39 36.05
N ASN A 124 10.20 -36.54 36.43
CA ASN A 124 10.82 -35.59 35.52
C ASN A 124 11.63 -36.29 34.41
N GLU A 125 12.35 -37.35 34.73
CA GLU A 125 13.04 -38.17 33.73
C GLU A 125 12.06 -38.83 32.75
N ASP A 126 10.91 -39.30 33.23
CA ASP A 126 9.85 -39.82 32.37
C ASP A 126 9.28 -38.74 31.44
N TYR A 127 9.16 -37.49 31.91
CA TYR A 127 8.73 -36.35 31.08
C TYR A 127 9.72 -36.01 29.98
N VAL A 128 11.02 -35.94 30.29
CA VAL A 128 12.05 -35.69 29.29
C VAL A 128 12.03 -36.78 28.21
N ARG A 129 11.95 -38.05 28.61
CA ARG A 129 11.86 -39.18 27.66
C ARG A 129 10.58 -39.13 26.82
N TYR A 130 9.44 -38.78 27.42
CA TYR A 130 8.18 -38.58 26.70
C TYR A 130 8.33 -37.49 25.63
N TYR A 131 8.83 -36.33 26.01
CA TYR A 131 9.01 -35.20 25.10
C TYR A 131 9.94 -35.56 23.92
N GLU A 132 11.05 -36.25 24.20
CA GLU A 132 11.95 -36.74 23.16
C GLU A 132 11.30 -37.80 22.25
N GLU A 133 10.54 -38.75 22.81
CA GLU A 133 9.85 -39.79 22.03
C GLU A 133 8.75 -39.18 21.13
N VAL A 134 7.99 -38.20 21.63
CA VAL A 134 6.97 -37.49 20.85
C VAL A 134 7.60 -36.64 19.77
N SER A 135 8.61 -35.82 20.11
CA SER A 135 9.29 -34.94 19.16
C SER A 135 9.93 -35.69 17.99
N LYS A 136 10.51 -36.87 18.24
CA LYS A 136 11.10 -37.72 17.19
C LYS A 136 10.05 -38.32 16.26
N LYS A 137 8.82 -38.50 16.73
CA LYS A 137 7.75 -39.21 16.02
C LYS A 137 6.75 -38.27 15.34
N SER A 138 6.60 -37.05 15.84
CA SER A 138 5.67 -36.07 15.28
C SER A 138 6.14 -35.56 13.93
N LEU A 139 5.24 -35.57 12.94
CA LEU A 139 5.40 -34.83 11.69
C LEU A 139 4.48 -33.61 11.74
N GLY A 140 4.97 -32.44 11.32
CA GLY A 140 4.18 -31.21 11.29
C GLY A 140 3.05 -31.25 10.25
N GLU A 141 2.40 -30.12 10.01
CA GLU A 141 1.44 -29.95 8.92
C GLU A 141 2.09 -29.14 7.78
N LEU A 142 1.83 -29.55 6.52
CA LEU A 142 2.33 -28.88 5.33
C LEU A 142 1.14 -28.50 4.43
N ASN A 143 0.88 -27.19 4.30
CA ASN A 143 -0.26 -26.66 3.53
C ASN A 143 0.07 -26.51 2.03
N ILE A 144 0.72 -27.50 1.43
CA ILE A 144 1.20 -27.42 0.04
C ILE A 144 0.03 -27.39 -0.96
N GLU A 145 -1.04 -28.16 -0.73
CA GLU A 145 -2.20 -28.19 -1.63
C GLU A 145 -2.92 -26.84 -1.68
N GLU A 146 -3.10 -26.21 -0.52
CA GLU A 146 -3.69 -24.87 -0.39
C GLU A 146 -2.82 -23.81 -1.10
N LEU A 147 -1.49 -23.86 -0.92
CA LEU A 147 -0.56 -22.97 -1.61
C LEU A 147 -0.64 -23.10 -3.14
N ILE A 148 -0.76 -24.33 -3.66
CA ILE A 148 -0.89 -24.58 -5.10
C ILE A 148 -2.21 -24.01 -5.64
N GLU A 149 -3.32 -24.20 -4.92
CA GLU A 149 -4.62 -23.68 -5.35
C GLU A 149 -4.62 -22.14 -5.34
N ASN A 150 -4.08 -21.54 -4.28
CA ASN A 150 -3.92 -20.08 -4.18
C ASN A 150 -3.03 -19.51 -5.30
N GLU A 151 -1.95 -20.20 -5.67
CA GLU A 151 -1.10 -19.82 -6.80
C GLU A 151 -1.87 -19.86 -8.13
N ARG A 152 -2.62 -20.94 -8.37
CA ARG A 152 -3.45 -21.10 -9.59
C ARG A 152 -4.53 -20.03 -9.68
N GLU A 153 -5.22 -19.75 -8.58
CA GLU A 153 -6.24 -18.70 -8.52
C GLU A 153 -5.64 -17.32 -8.78
N THR A 154 -4.48 -17.03 -8.17
CA THR A 154 -3.76 -15.76 -8.37
C THR A 154 -3.35 -15.59 -9.83
N ARG A 155 -2.85 -16.65 -10.50
CA ARG A 155 -2.53 -16.60 -11.94
C ARG A 155 -3.75 -16.31 -12.80
N ARG A 156 -4.89 -16.96 -12.53
CA ARG A 156 -6.15 -16.69 -13.24
C ARG A 156 -6.61 -15.24 -13.07
N LYS A 157 -6.50 -14.69 -11.86
CA LYS A 157 -6.83 -13.27 -11.58
C LYS A 157 -5.91 -12.32 -12.35
N ILE A 158 -4.62 -12.62 -12.44
CA ILE A 158 -3.67 -11.84 -13.26
C ILE A 158 -4.08 -11.87 -14.73
N GLU A 159 -4.34 -13.05 -15.29
CA GLU A 159 -4.73 -13.19 -16.70
C GLU A 159 -6.03 -12.43 -17.01
N LEU A 160 -7.02 -12.51 -16.12
CA LEU A 160 -8.27 -11.78 -16.27
C LEU A 160 -8.05 -10.27 -16.25
N ALA A 161 -7.30 -9.77 -15.26
CA ALA A 161 -7.01 -8.34 -15.14
C ALA A 161 -6.17 -7.82 -16.32
N GLU A 162 -5.26 -8.64 -16.85
CA GLU A 162 -4.49 -8.31 -18.06
C GLU A 162 -5.39 -8.20 -19.29
N ARG A 163 -6.35 -9.12 -19.48
CA ARG A 163 -7.35 -9.02 -20.56
C ARG A 163 -8.22 -7.78 -20.43
N GLU A 164 -8.77 -7.50 -19.25
CA GLU A 164 -9.60 -6.31 -19.00
C GLU A 164 -8.83 -5.02 -19.28
N ARG A 165 -7.56 -4.95 -18.89
CA ARG A 165 -6.68 -3.81 -19.21
C ARG A 165 -6.51 -3.65 -20.72
N ASP A 166 -6.32 -4.74 -21.45
CA ASP A 166 -6.10 -4.69 -22.90
C ASP A 166 -7.39 -4.28 -23.63
N GLU A 167 -8.55 -4.77 -23.21
CA GLU A 167 -9.86 -4.30 -23.70
C GLU A 167 -10.07 -2.80 -23.44
N LEU A 168 -9.66 -2.29 -22.28
CA LEU A 168 -9.72 -0.86 -21.98
C LEU A 168 -8.80 -0.05 -22.90
N ARG A 169 -7.59 -0.57 -23.20
CA ARG A 169 -6.66 0.08 -24.14
C ARG A 169 -7.23 0.15 -25.55
N GLU A 170 -7.86 -0.92 -26.02
CA GLU A 170 -8.53 -0.91 -27.33
C GLU A 170 -9.64 0.15 -27.39
N LYS A 171 -10.44 0.28 -26.32
CA LYS A 171 -11.48 1.32 -26.22
C LYS A 171 -10.90 2.74 -26.21
N VAL A 172 -9.76 2.97 -25.54
CA VAL A 172 -9.08 4.27 -25.56
C VAL A 172 -8.65 4.62 -26.98
N GLU A 173 -8.06 3.68 -27.71
CA GLU A 173 -7.65 3.90 -29.11
C GLU A 173 -8.84 4.17 -30.02
N GLU A 174 -9.96 3.47 -29.85
CA GLU A 174 -11.21 3.76 -30.55
C GLU A 174 -11.71 5.17 -30.26
N LYS A 175 -11.76 5.58 -28.98
CA LYS A 175 -12.21 6.92 -28.58
C LYS A 175 -11.28 8.02 -29.05
N LYS A 176 -9.96 7.79 -29.07
CA LYS A 176 -8.99 8.73 -29.64
C LYS A 176 -9.24 8.95 -31.13
N LYS A 177 -9.52 7.88 -31.88
CA LYS A 177 -9.89 7.99 -33.30
C LYS A 177 -11.19 8.75 -33.50
N GLU A 178 -12.23 8.46 -32.71
CA GLU A 178 -13.49 9.22 -32.77
C GLU A 178 -13.27 10.72 -32.51
N LEU A 179 -12.40 11.07 -31.55
CA LEU A 179 -12.07 12.46 -31.23
C LEU A 179 -11.28 13.14 -32.37
N GLU A 180 -10.31 12.45 -32.96
CA GLU A 180 -9.57 12.93 -34.12
C GLU A 180 -10.48 13.13 -35.35
N GLU A 181 -11.39 12.19 -35.60
CA GLU A 181 -12.40 12.31 -36.66
C GLU A 181 -13.33 13.50 -36.40
N PHE A 182 -13.80 13.67 -35.17
CA PHE A 182 -14.60 14.83 -34.78
C PHE A 182 -13.89 16.16 -35.06
N HIS A 183 -12.61 16.29 -34.67
CA HIS A 183 -11.81 17.48 -34.95
C HIS A 183 -11.63 17.73 -36.45
N ARG A 184 -11.42 16.66 -37.23
CA ARG A 184 -11.27 16.75 -38.69
C ARG A 184 -12.55 17.18 -39.37
N GLU A 185 -13.70 16.59 -39.01
CA GLU A 185 -15.01 16.92 -39.56
C GLU A 185 -15.40 18.38 -39.28
N HIS A 186 -15.06 18.89 -38.09
CA HIS A 186 -15.32 20.27 -37.71
C HIS A 186 -14.25 21.25 -38.21
N GLY A 187 -13.21 20.76 -38.90
CA GLY A 187 -12.16 21.58 -39.48
C GLY A 187 -11.33 22.35 -38.45
N LEU A 188 -11.14 21.78 -37.25
CA LEU A 188 -10.45 22.46 -36.15
C LEU A 188 -9.04 22.92 -36.55
N ASP A 189 -8.27 22.07 -37.24
CA ASP A 189 -6.93 22.39 -37.72
C ASP A 189 -6.90 23.57 -38.72
N GLU A 190 -7.90 23.64 -39.61
CA GLU A 190 -8.02 24.74 -40.58
C GLU A 190 -8.44 26.03 -39.87
N LEU A 191 -9.37 25.93 -38.92
CA LEU A 191 -9.81 27.03 -38.09
C LEU A 191 -8.65 27.63 -37.27
N GLU A 192 -7.84 26.78 -36.63
CA GLU A 192 -6.67 27.23 -35.87
C GLU A 192 -5.62 27.93 -36.75
N LYS A 193 -5.36 27.40 -37.96
CA LYS A 193 -4.49 28.06 -38.93
C LYS A 193 -5.03 29.43 -39.32
N HIS A 194 -6.33 29.52 -39.60
CA HIS A 194 -6.97 30.77 -39.99
C HIS A 194 -6.93 31.82 -38.86
N ILE A 195 -7.23 31.43 -37.63
CA ILE A 195 -7.10 32.28 -36.43
C ILE A 195 -5.67 32.80 -36.31
N LYS A 196 -4.67 31.93 -36.47
CA LYS A 196 -3.25 32.30 -36.36
C LYS A 196 -2.83 33.30 -37.45
N GLU A 197 -3.23 33.05 -38.70
CA GLU A 197 -2.94 33.93 -39.83
C GLU A 197 -3.59 35.31 -39.65
N LEU A 198 -4.89 35.33 -39.31
CA LEU A 198 -5.65 36.56 -39.10
C LEU A 198 -5.13 37.35 -37.90
N SER A 199 -4.84 36.69 -36.78
CA SER A 199 -4.23 37.32 -35.60
C SER A 199 -2.87 37.96 -35.92
N SER A 200 -2.05 37.27 -36.72
CA SER A 200 -0.76 37.81 -37.19
C SER A 200 -0.95 39.03 -38.10
N LYS A 201 -1.93 38.99 -39.00
CA LYS A 201 -2.26 40.09 -39.91
C LYS A 201 -2.71 41.32 -39.11
N VAL A 202 -3.71 41.18 -38.25
CA VAL A 202 -4.23 42.24 -37.37
C VAL A 202 -3.11 42.90 -36.58
N ARG A 203 -2.24 42.11 -35.94
CA ARG A 203 -1.09 42.65 -35.18
C ARG A 203 -0.13 43.45 -36.04
N SER A 204 0.14 42.99 -37.27
CA SER A 204 1.05 43.67 -38.20
C SER A 204 0.47 45.00 -38.68
N GLU A 205 -0.80 45.03 -39.06
CA GLU A 205 -1.49 46.24 -39.51
C GLU A 205 -1.61 47.28 -38.38
N GLU A 206 -1.95 46.84 -37.17
CA GLU A 206 -1.96 47.70 -35.99
C GLU A 206 -0.59 48.30 -35.70
N LEU A 207 0.46 47.49 -35.79
CA LEU A 207 1.83 47.94 -35.56
C LEU A 207 2.26 48.97 -36.61
N GLU A 208 1.90 48.77 -37.87
CA GLU A 208 2.18 49.74 -38.93
C GLU A 208 1.53 51.10 -38.61
N VAL A 209 0.24 51.11 -38.31
CA VAL A 209 -0.50 52.34 -38.00
C VAL A 209 0.04 53.01 -36.74
N ARG A 210 0.26 52.26 -35.66
CA ARG A 210 0.82 52.79 -34.40
C ARG A 210 2.24 53.31 -34.58
N SER A 211 3.07 52.64 -35.38
CA SER A 211 4.42 53.09 -35.69
C SER A 211 4.40 54.43 -36.44
N LYS A 212 3.52 54.58 -37.45
CA LYS A 212 3.36 55.86 -38.16
C LYS A 212 2.79 56.95 -37.27
N ALA A 213 1.78 56.62 -36.46
CA ALA A 213 1.22 57.57 -35.51
C ALA A 213 2.28 58.03 -34.50
N SER A 214 3.02 57.12 -33.85
CA SER A 214 4.04 57.44 -32.83
C SER A 214 5.10 58.47 -33.29
N LYS A 215 5.44 58.49 -34.59
CA LYS A 215 6.35 59.50 -35.19
C LYS A 215 5.85 60.94 -35.04
N LEU A 216 4.56 61.13 -34.80
CA LEU A 216 3.91 62.43 -34.59
C LEU A 216 3.76 62.82 -33.11
N GLN A 217 4.03 61.92 -32.15
CA GLN A 217 3.93 62.23 -30.72
C GLN A 217 4.91 63.34 -30.29
N LYS A 218 6.18 63.25 -30.72
CA LYS A 218 7.20 64.28 -30.42
C LYS A 218 6.83 65.67 -30.97
N PRO A 219 6.50 65.85 -32.27
CA PRO A 219 6.12 67.17 -32.77
C PRO A 219 4.81 67.69 -32.16
N ILE A 220 3.79 66.84 -31.96
CA ILE A 220 2.53 67.25 -31.30
C ILE A 220 2.78 67.72 -29.86
N LYS A 221 3.61 66.99 -29.10
CA LYS A 221 4.00 67.39 -27.73
C LYS A 221 4.71 68.76 -27.70
N ARG A 222 5.57 69.06 -28.69
CA ARG A 222 6.29 70.35 -28.79
C ARG A 222 5.36 71.53 -29.09
N MET A 223 4.25 71.29 -29.78
CA MET A 223 3.27 72.34 -30.10
C MET A 223 2.46 72.81 -28.87
N ARG A 224 2.57 72.13 -27.72
CA ARG A 224 1.87 72.48 -26.45
C ARG A 224 0.37 72.72 -26.65
N LEU A 225 -0.26 71.84 -27.41
CA LEU A 225 -1.71 71.88 -27.60
C LEU A 225 -2.37 71.50 -26.26
N HIS A 226 -3.18 72.39 -25.70
CA HIS A 226 -3.86 72.18 -24.42
C HIS A 226 -5.16 71.35 -24.55
N GLU A 227 -5.28 70.57 -25.63
CA GLU A 227 -6.48 69.81 -25.93
C GLU A 227 -6.33 68.34 -25.53
N GLU A 228 -7.45 67.76 -25.10
CA GLU A 228 -7.52 66.40 -24.59
C GLU A 228 -7.08 65.35 -25.62
N ILE A 229 -7.49 65.52 -26.89
CA ILE A 229 -7.11 64.63 -28.01
C ILE A 229 -5.58 64.55 -28.16
N ALA A 230 -4.89 65.69 -28.06
CA ALA A 230 -3.44 65.77 -28.17
C ALA A 230 -2.74 65.13 -26.96
N SER A 231 -3.27 65.35 -25.75
CA SER A 231 -2.76 64.74 -24.51
C SER A 231 -2.89 63.21 -24.54
N ASN A 232 -4.08 62.70 -24.86
CA ASN A 232 -4.40 61.27 -24.93
C ASN A 232 -3.52 60.55 -25.95
N PHE A 233 -3.33 61.15 -27.13
CA PHE A 233 -2.47 60.59 -28.16
C PHE A 233 -0.96 60.62 -27.81
N VAL A 234 -0.48 61.70 -27.18
CA VAL A 234 0.93 61.79 -26.75
C VAL A 234 1.24 60.75 -25.68
N GLY A 235 0.28 60.42 -24.80
CA GLY A 235 0.39 59.35 -23.82
C GLY A 235 0.36 57.96 -24.46
N ASP A 236 -0.51 57.73 -25.46
CA ASP A 236 -0.69 56.42 -26.10
C ASP A 236 -0.95 56.55 -27.61
N SER A 237 0.00 56.09 -28.42
CA SER A 237 -0.13 56.09 -29.90
C SER A 237 -1.26 55.19 -30.41
N SER A 238 -1.77 54.26 -29.60
CA SER A 238 -2.93 53.44 -29.95
C SER A 238 -4.23 54.25 -30.01
N TYR A 239 -4.25 55.47 -29.44
CA TYR A 239 -5.38 56.39 -29.54
C TYR A 239 -5.80 56.64 -31.00
N ALA A 240 -4.83 56.67 -31.92
CA ALA A 240 -5.08 56.86 -33.35
C ALA A 240 -5.99 55.76 -33.94
N LEU A 241 -5.91 54.52 -33.44
CA LEU A 241 -6.78 53.42 -33.85
C LEU A 241 -8.10 53.39 -33.07
N LYS A 242 -8.12 53.85 -31.82
CA LYS A 242 -9.33 53.88 -30.96
C LYS A 242 -10.31 54.97 -31.38
N LYS A 243 -9.79 56.14 -31.80
CA LYS A 243 -10.54 57.35 -32.16
C LYS A 243 -9.99 57.96 -33.46
N PRO A 244 -10.16 57.28 -34.61
CA PRO A 244 -9.54 57.69 -35.87
C PRO A 244 -10.02 59.06 -36.36
N ASP A 245 -11.32 59.37 -36.27
CA ASP A 245 -11.86 60.67 -36.73
C ASP A 245 -11.37 61.86 -35.88
N GLU A 246 -11.27 61.68 -34.56
CA GLU A 246 -10.74 62.70 -33.65
C GLU A 246 -9.25 62.97 -33.93
N PHE A 247 -8.48 61.91 -34.15
CA PHE A 247 -7.06 62.04 -34.46
C PHE A 247 -6.83 62.65 -35.86
N ILE A 248 -7.62 62.29 -36.88
CA ILE A 248 -7.57 62.92 -38.20
C ILE A 248 -7.87 64.42 -38.09
N SER A 249 -8.88 64.80 -37.31
CA SER A 249 -9.25 66.21 -37.08
C SER A 249 -8.10 67.00 -36.44
N LEU A 250 -7.43 66.41 -35.45
CA LEU A 250 -6.20 66.97 -34.87
C LEU A 250 -5.11 67.13 -35.94
N LEU A 251 -4.87 66.09 -36.75
CA LEU A 251 -3.85 66.11 -37.80
C LEU A 251 -4.12 67.19 -38.84
N GLN A 252 -5.35 67.35 -39.33
CA GLN A 252 -5.71 68.37 -40.32
C GLN A 252 -5.45 69.78 -39.80
N ARG A 253 -5.73 70.04 -38.51
CA ARG A 253 -5.50 71.37 -37.91
C ARG A 253 -4.01 71.69 -37.74
N ILE A 254 -3.20 70.71 -37.33
CA ILE A 254 -1.76 70.92 -37.14
C ILE A 254 -0.96 70.76 -38.43
N TYR A 255 -1.57 70.21 -39.49
CA TYR A 255 -0.92 69.90 -40.76
C TYR A 255 -0.11 71.06 -41.35
N PRO A 256 -0.61 72.32 -41.36
CA PRO A 256 0.16 73.46 -41.88
C PRO A 256 1.44 73.75 -41.09
N ARG A 257 1.52 73.29 -39.82
CA ARG A 257 2.65 73.50 -38.90
C ARG A 257 3.65 72.34 -38.89
N LEU A 258 3.40 71.28 -39.66
CA LEU A 258 4.30 70.12 -39.77
C LEU A 258 5.23 70.28 -40.98
N GLU A 259 6.49 69.82 -40.83
CA GLU A 259 7.50 69.88 -41.88
C GLU A 259 8.16 68.51 -42.15
N GLY A 260 8.79 68.39 -43.31
CA GLY A 260 9.60 67.24 -43.71
C GLY A 260 8.89 65.88 -43.53
N LYS A 261 9.56 64.95 -42.84
CA LYS A 261 9.06 63.59 -42.60
C LYS A 261 7.75 63.54 -41.79
N HIS A 262 7.50 64.53 -40.94
CA HIS A 262 6.30 64.58 -40.11
C HIS A 262 5.07 65.00 -40.92
N LYS A 263 5.22 65.95 -41.84
CA LYS A 263 4.16 66.35 -42.78
C LYS A 263 3.74 65.17 -43.69
N LYS A 264 4.72 64.43 -44.23
CA LYS A 264 4.46 63.21 -45.03
C LYS A 264 3.74 62.12 -44.23
N THR A 265 4.13 61.92 -42.96
CA THR A 265 3.49 60.94 -42.08
C THR A 265 2.06 61.34 -41.72
N ALA A 266 1.81 62.63 -41.47
CA ALA A 266 0.47 63.15 -41.20
C ALA A 266 -0.44 63.06 -42.44
N GLN A 267 0.08 63.36 -43.64
CA GLN A 267 -0.67 63.19 -44.89
C GLN A 267 -1.15 61.74 -45.06
N TRP A 268 -0.24 60.78 -44.90
CA TRP A 268 -0.58 59.36 -45.02
C TRP A 268 -1.66 58.95 -44.01
N LEU A 269 -1.58 59.41 -42.76
CA LEU A 269 -2.58 59.10 -41.74
C LEU A 269 -3.93 59.78 -42.03
N ILE A 270 -3.95 61.02 -42.52
CA ILE A 270 -5.21 61.69 -42.91
C ILE A 270 -5.91 60.91 -44.03
N GLU A 271 -5.16 60.40 -45.01
CA GLU A 271 -5.72 59.67 -46.16
C GLU A 271 -6.13 58.23 -45.84
N ASN A 272 -5.38 57.53 -44.97
CA ASN A 272 -5.49 56.07 -44.83
C ASN A 272 -6.01 55.60 -43.46
N LEU A 273 -5.95 56.43 -42.40
CA LEU A 273 -6.21 55.95 -41.04
C LEU A 273 -7.62 55.43 -40.84
N LYS A 274 -8.63 56.13 -41.39
CA LYS A 274 -10.03 55.73 -41.23
C LYS A 274 -10.29 54.36 -41.84
N GLY A 275 -9.95 54.17 -43.12
CA GLY A 275 -10.10 52.88 -43.79
C GLY A 275 -9.28 51.76 -43.16
N ARG A 276 -8.06 52.04 -42.68
CA ARG A 276 -7.24 51.06 -41.95
C ARG A 276 -7.83 50.70 -40.59
N ALA A 277 -8.35 51.67 -39.84
CA ALA A 277 -8.96 51.42 -38.55
C ALA A 277 -10.26 50.61 -38.68
N GLU A 278 -11.08 50.90 -39.70
CA GLU A 278 -12.28 50.13 -40.02
C GLU A 278 -11.93 48.69 -40.44
N ALA A 279 -10.95 48.50 -41.32
CA ALA A 279 -10.49 47.17 -41.74
C ALA A 279 -9.95 46.34 -40.56
N ILE A 280 -9.08 46.92 -39.71
CA ILE A 280 -8.56 46.25 -38.51
C ILE A 280 -9.70 45.91 -37.53
N ALA A 281 -10.69 46.78 -37.38
CA ALA A 281 -11.84 46.53 -36.51
C ALA A 281 -12.70 45.36 -37.02
N GLU A 282 -12.91 45.27 -38.34
CA GLU A 282 -13.62 44.16 -38.97
C GLU A 282 -12.86 42.84 -38.83
N GLU A 283 -11.55 42.84 -39.09
CA GLU A 283 -10.70 41.66 -38.91
C GLU A 283 -10.65 41.18 -37.45
N ARG A 284 -10.66 42.10 -36.49
CA ARG A 284 -10.80 41.77 -35.05
C ARG A 284 -12.17 41.20 -34.69
N ARG A 285 -13.23 41.59 -35.40
CA ARG A 285 -14.56 41.00 -35.21
C ARG A 285 -14.55 39.57 -35.73
N LEU A 286 -14.07 39.37 -36.96
CA LEU A 286 -13.94 38.06 -37.58
C LEU A 286 -13.06 37.12 -36.75
N LEU A 287 -11.94 37.62 -36.20
CA LEU A 287 -11.07 36.84 -35.31
C LEU A 287 -11.82 36.33 -34.07
N ARG A 288 -12.63 37.18 -33.45
CA ARG A 288 -13.45 36.78 -32.29
C ARG A 288 -14.51 35.75 -32.66
N GLU A 289 -15.19 35.92 -33.80
CA GLU A 289 -16.17 34.95 -34.29
C GLU A 289 -15.51 33.57 -34.54
N LEU A 290 -14.28 33.54 -35.05
CA LEU A 290 -13.53 32.31 -35.25
C LEU A 290 -13.04 31.68 -33.94
N GLU A 291 -12.60 32.50 -32.98
CA GLU A 291 -12.23 32.06 -31.62
C GLU A 291 -13.44 31.47 -30.88
N GLU A 292 -14.61 32.12 -30.95
CA GLU A 292 -15.86 31.60 -30.38
C GLU A 292 -16.25 30.26 -31.01
N LYS A 293 -16.16 30.14 -32.35
CA LYS A 293 -16.41 28.88 -33.05
C LYS A 293 -15.43 27.79 -32.65
N LYS A 294 -14.17 28.12 -32.38
CA LYS A 294 -13.16 27.18 -31.90
C LYS A 294 -13.54 26.65 -30.52
N ASP A 295 -13.91 27.57 -29.61
CA ASP A 295 -14.28 27.21 -28.25
C ASP A 295 -15.54 26.32 -28.25
N GLU A 296 -16.53 26.60 -29.10
CA GLU A 296 -17.71 25.73 -29.28
C GLU A 296 -17.34 24.29 -29.69
N ILE A 297 -16.40 24.13 -30.62
CA ILE A 297 -15.93 22.80 -31.07
C ILE A 297 -15.23 22.08 -29.91
N LEU A 298 -14.37 22.77 -29.16
CA LEU A 298 -13.66 22.20 -28.02
C LEU A 298 -14.61 21.81 -26.88
N ASP A 299 -15.62 22.63 -26.60
CA ASP A 299 -16.62 22.33 -25.58
C ASP A 299 -17.42 21.06 -25.93
N GLN A 300 -17.75 20.86 -27.21
CA GLN A 300 -18.39 19.64 -27.69
C GLN A 300 -17.47 18.41 -27.57
N ALA A 301 -16.17 18.58 -27.90
CA ALA A 301 -15.14 17.55 -27.76
C ALA A 301 -14.85 17.18 -26.29
N SER A 302 -15.07 18.10 -25.35
CA SER A 302 -14.73 17.93 -23.93
C SER A 302 -15.34 16.68 -23.28
N SER A 303 -16.52 16.26 -23.74
CA SER A 303 -17.18 15.04 -23.27
C SER A 303 -16.39 13.78 -23.64
N LYS A 304 -15.89 13.71 -24.88
CA LYS A 304 -15.06 12.61 -25.39
C LYS A 304 -13.69 12.59 -24.72
N GLU A 305 -13.09 13.77 -24.49
CA GLU A 305 -11.82 13.87 -23.77
C GLU A 305 -11.93 13.35 -22.32
N LYS A 306 -13.05 13.67 -21.64
CA LYS A 306 -13.33 13.13 -20.29
C LYS A 306 -13.48 11.62 -20.30
N GLU A 307 -14.21 11.06 -21.27
CA GLU A 307 -14.34 9.61 -21.40
C GLU A 307 -12.98 8.92 -21.60
N ILE A 308 -12.10 9.47 -22.45
CA ILE A 308 -10.75 8.95 -22.65
C ILE A 308 -9.96 9.00 -21.33
N TRP A 309 -10.00 10.14 -20.62
CA TRP A 309 -9.31 10.30 -19.35
C TRP A 309 -9.80 9.30 -18.29
N GLU A 310 -11.11 9.07 -18.20
CA GLU A 310 -11.68 8.08 -17.28
C GLU A 310 -11.22 6.66 -17.61
N LEU A 311 -11.17 6.29 -18.90
CA LEU A 311 -10.64 5.00 -19.34
C LEU A 311 -9.15 4.84 -19.02
N GLU A 312 -8.34 5.88 -19.25
CA GLU A 312 -6.91 5.88 -18.90
C GLU A 312 -6.71 5.70 -17.39
N ARG A 313 -7.53 6.36 -16.56
CA ARG A 313 -7.53 6.16 -15.09
C ARG A 313 -7.86 4.71 -14.71
N LEU A 314 -8.85 4.09 -15.35
CA LEU A 314 -9.20 2.68 -15.10
C LEU A 314 -8.07 1.72 -15.52
N ILE A 315 -7.34 2.03 -16.60
CA ILE A 315 -6.15 1.27 -17.01
C ILE A 315 -5.08 1.34 -15.92
N GLU A 316 -4.81 2.52 -15.36
CA GLU A 316 -3.84 2.67 -14.26
C GLU A 316 -4.25 1.88 -13.01
N GLU A 317 -5.55 1.90 -12.66
CA GLU A 317 -6.09 1.10 -11.55
C GLU A 317 -5.85 -0.41 -11.80
N LYS A 318 -6.12 -0.89 -13.01
CA LYS A 318 -5.88 -2.29 -13.41
C LYS A 318 -4.40 -2.66 -13.40
N GLU A 319 -3.52 -1.77 -13.86
CA GLU A 319 -2.07 -2.00 -13.79
C GLU A 319 -1.58 -2.10 -12.34
N SER A 320 -2.12 -1.29 -11.44
CA SER A 320 -1.83 -1.36 -10.01
C SER A 320 -2.30 -2.68 -9.39
N GLU A 321 -3.51 -3.13 -9.74
CA GLU A 321 -4.05 -4.44 -9.35
C GLU A 321 -3.14 -5.59 -9.81
N ILE A 322 -2.76 -5.61 -11.09
CA ILE A 322 -1.86 -6.62 -11.66
C ILE A 322 -0.51 -6.64 -10.92
N ARG A 323 0.07 -5.47 -10.61
CA ARG A 323 1.33 -5.40 -9.85
C ARG A 323 1.19 -6.01 -8.45
N LYS A 324 0.07 -5.78 -7.76
CA LYS A 324 -0.19 -6.38 -6.44
C LYS A 324 -0.31 -7.90 -6.55
N LEU A 325 -1.10 -8.39 -7.51
CA LEU A 325 -1.27 -9.83 -7.73
C LEU A 325 0.05 -10.53 -8.10
N LYS A 326 0.89 -9.90 -8.94
CA LYS A 326 2.22 -10.45 -9.28
C LYS A 326 3.14 -10.57 -8.07
N ARG A 327 3.12 -9.59 -7.14
CA ARG A 327 3.87 -9.68 -5.87
C ARG A 327 3.34 -10.78 -4.97
N GLN A 328 2.02 -10.93 -4.89
CA GLN A 328 1.39 -12.02 -4.14
C GLN A 328 1.78 -13.38 -4.72
N LEU A 329 1.78 -13.52 -6.05
CA LEU A 329 2.20 -14.73 -6.73
C LEU A 329 3.65 -15.10 -6.40
N GLU A 330 4.58 -14.13 -6.46
CA GLU A 330 5.98 -14.35 -6.12
C GLU A 330 6.15 -14.81 -4.66
N HIS A 331 5.34 -14.26 -3.74
CA HIS A 331 5.36 -14.67 -2.35
C HIS A 331 4.87 -16.13 -2.19
N LEU A 332 3.74 -16.48 -2.81
CA LEU A 332 3.21 -17.85 -2.80
C LEU A 332 4.19 -18.85 -3.39
N GLU A 333 4.86 -18.51 -4.51
CA GLU A 333 5.88 -19.37 -5.13
C GLU A 333 7.05 -19.64 -4.19
N LYS A 334 7.53 -18.62 -3.44
CA LYS A 334 8.58 -18.78 -2.43
C LYS A 334 8.13 -19.63 -1.24
N GLU A 335 6.89 -19.47 -0.78
CA GLU A 335 6.33 -20.29 0.31
C GLU A 335 6.14 -21.75 -0.11
N LEU A 336 5.69 -21.97 -1.35
CA LEU A 336 5.56 -23.28 -1.93
C LEU A 336 6.92 -23.97 -2.06
N GLU A 337 7.95 -23.27 -2.55
CA GLU A 337 9.32 -23.81 -2.65
C GLU A 337 9.87 -24.23 -1.27
N LYS A 338 9.66 -23.40 -0.24
CA LYS A 338 10.05 -23.73 1.15
C LYS A 338 9.31 -24.96 1.66
N SER A 339 8.02 -25.05 1.38
CA SER A 339 7.18 -26.17 1.83
C SER A 339 7.55 -27.47 1.12
N ILE A 340 7.85 -27.41 -0.18
CA ILE A 340 8.36 -28.56 -0.95
C ILE A 340 9.72 -29.01 -0.40
N LYS A 341 10.67 -28.11 -0.11
CA LYS A 341 11.96 -28.49 0.49
C LYS A 341 11.78 -29.22 1.81
N ARG A 342 10.87 -28.77 2.68
CA ARG A 342 10.52 -29.49 3.92
C ARG A 342 9.94 -30.88 3.64
N LEU A 343 9.10 -31.00 2.62
CA LEU A 343 8.55 -32.29 2.19
C LEU A 343 9.66 -33.22 1.69
N GLU A 344 10.62 -32.71 0.92
CA GLU A 344 11.80 -33.46 0.47
C GLU A 344 12.67 -33.94 1.64
N GLU A 345 12.91 -33.09 2.63
CA GLU A 345 13.64 -33.43 3.86
C GLU A 345 12.96 -34.56 4.64
N ILE A 346 11.63 -34.53 4.74
CA ILE A 346 10.84 -35.54 5.47
C ILE A 346 10.78 -36.87 4.71
N LEU A 347 10.67 -36.81 3.38
CA LEU A 347 10.54 -37.99 2.55
C LEU A 347 11.90 -38.62 2.21
N GLY A 348 12.97 -37.83 2.22
CA GLY A 348 14.34 -38.24 1.85
C GLY A 348 14.56 -38.32 0.34
N GLU A 349 13.66 -37.73 -0.45
CA GLU A 349 13.68 -37.80 -1.91
C GLU A 349 13.41 -36.43 -2.51
N LYS A 350 14.03 -36.14 -3.67
CA LYS A 350 13.71 -34.95 -4.45
C LYS A 350 12.32 -35.06 -5.09
N ILE A 351 11.59 -33.97 -5.06
CA ILE A 351 10.23 -33.87 -5.55
C ILE A 351 10.22 -33.04 -6.83
N GLU A 352 9.72 -33.66 -7.90
CA GLU A 352 9.44 -32.96 -9.16
C GLU A 352 8.02 -32.40 -9.08
N ARG A 353 7.92 -31.12 -9.42
CA ARG A 353 6.69 -30.35 -9.38
C ARG A 353 5.77 -30.71 -10.54
#